data_AF-A0A9J7A4K2-F1
#
_entry.id   AF-A0A9J7A4K2-F1
#
_cell.length_a   1.000
_cell.length_b   1.000
_cell.length_c   1.000
_cell.angle_alpha   90.00
_cell.angle_beta   90.00
_cell.angle_gamma   90.00
#
_symmetry.space_group_name_H-M   'P 1'
#
loop_
_entity.id
_entity.type
_entity.pdbx_description
1 polymer ?
#
loop_
_entity_poly.entity_id
_entity_poly.type
_entity_poly.pdbx_seq_one_letter_code
_entity_poly.pdbx_strand_id
1 'polypeptide(L)'
;MNAPREAKQFPELKHLSEDEQRALLKAAREDVFGPDVRLERWRGNIVNFALMFAVSAFFTAWLAPAMSLSRDSAALVMLLIILPAFFVLQHRRYRALLHKALQKRLTAHADTKKAP
;
A
#
# COMPACT_ATOMS: atom_id res chain seq x y z
N MET A 1 -10.64 13.03 -14.84
CA MET A 1 -10.18 12.25 -13.66
C MET A 1 -10.64 12.96 -12.40
N ASN A 2 -11.44 12.32 -11.56
CA ASN A 2 -12.02 12.93 -10.35
C ASN A 2 -10.97 13.03 -9.23
N ALA A 3 -10.06 14.00 -9.36
CA ALA A 3 -9.03 14.38 -8.40
C ALA A 3 -9.51 14.79 -6.98
N PRO A 4 -10.72 15.34 -6.74
CA PRO A 4 -11.03 15.89 -5.41
C PRO A 4 -11.22 14.83 -4.31
N ARG A 5 -11.37 13.54 -4.66
CA ARG A 5 -11.47 12.46 -3.66
C ARG A 5 -10.13 11.98 -3.13
N GLU A 6 -9.08 11.95 -3.95
CA GLU A 6 -7.76 11.51 -3.53
C GLU A 6 -7.08 12.59 -2.68
N ALA A 7 -7.17 13.86 -3.08
CA ALA A 7 -6.61 14.98 -2.30
C ALA A 7 -7.23 15.11 -0.90
N LYS A 8 -8.52 14.78 -0.74
CA LYS A 8 -9.19 14.76 0.58
C LYS A 8 -8.61 13.74 1.56
N GLN A 9 -7.91 12.70 1.08
CA GLN A 9 -7.28 11.69 1.92
C GLN A 9 -5.93 12.15 2.49
N PHE A 10 -5.37 13.24 1.97
CA PHE A 10 -4.07 13.79 2.37
C PHE A 10 -4.27 15.18 2.99
N PRO A 11 -4.58 15.28 4.29
CA PRO A 11 -4.81 16.56 4.96
C PRO A 11 -3.58 17.49 4.89
N GLU A 12 -2.39 16.89 4.76
CA GLU A 12 -1.11 17.59 4.56
C GLU A 12 -1.03 18.38 3.25
N LEU A 13 -1.89 18.14 2.26
CA LEU A 13 -1.94 18.92 1.01
C LEU A 13 -2.92 20.09 1.04
N LYS A 14 -3.79 20.18 2.05
CA LYS A 14 -4.90 21.14 2.08
C LYS A 14 -4.48 22.61 2.04
N HIS A 15 -3.22 22.90 2.37
CA HIS A 15 -2.67 24.26 2.39
C HIS A 15 -2.13 24.73 1.03
N LEU A 16 -2.06 23.85 0.03
CA LEU A 16 -1.58 24.13 -1.32
C LEU A 16 -2.73 24.38 -2.29
N SER A 17 -2.46 25.08 -3.39
CA SER A 17 -3.44 25.27 -4.47
C SER A 17 -3.79 23.94 -5.13
N GLU A 18 -4.99 23.80 -5.70
CA GLU A 18 -5.42 22.52 -6.31
C GLU A 18 -4.44 22.01 -7.38
N ASP A 19 -3.82 22.91 -8.14
CA ASP A 19 -2.86 22.55 -9.19
C ASP A 19 -1.54 22.03 -8.61
N GLU A 20 -1.04 22.65 -7.53
CA GLU A 20 0.13 22.17 -6.79
C GLU A 20 -0.15 20.81 -6.13
N GLN A 21 -1.34 20.61 -5.55
CA GLN A 21 -1.72 19.32 -4.97
C GLN A 21 -1.69 18.21 -6.03
N ARG A 22 -2.22 18.47 -7.22
CA ARG A 22 -2.23 17.51 -8.34
C ARG A 22 -0.82 17.21 -8.83
N ALA A 23 0.02 18.22 -8.98
CA ALA A 23 1.41 18.06 -9.41
C ALA A 23 2.22 17.23 -8.40
N LEU A 24 2.10 17.54 -7.10
CA LEU A 24 2.75 16.80 -6.02
C LEU A 24 2.26 15.36 -5.90
N LEU A 25 0.94 15.13 -5.99
CA LEU A 25 0.37 13.77 -5.99
C LEU A 25 0.85 12.95 -7.18
N LYS A 26 0.90 13.55 -8.37
CA LYS A 26 1.40 12.89 -9.57
C LYS A 26 2.88 12.53 -9.42
N ALA A 27 3.71 13.46 -8.96
CA ALA A 27 5.14 13.23 -8.74
C ALA A 27 5.42 12.18 -7.64
N ALA A 28 4.70 12.24 -6.51
CA ALA A 28 4.80 11.23 -5.46
C ALA A 28 4.35 9.84 -5.94
N ARG A 29 3.35 9.79 -6.82
CA ARG A 29 2.93 8.54 -7.45
C ARG A 29 3.97 8.02 -8.44
N GLU A 30 4.62 8.89 -9.21
CA GLU A 30 5.72 8.48 -10.10
C GLU A 30 6.93 7.98 -9.30
N ASP A 31 7.26 8.57 -8.15
CA ASP A 31 8.36 8.09 -7.30
C ASP A 31 8.13 6.69 -6.73
N VAL A 32 6.88 6.36 -6.44
CA VAL A 32 6.54 5.07 -5.81
C VAL A 32 6.13 4.03 -6.85
N PHE A 33 5.48 4.45 -7.94
CA PHE A 33 4.85 3.60 -8.96
C PHE A 33 5.45 3.73 -10.36
N GLY A 34 6.47 4.56 -10.55
CA GLY A 34 7.12 4.80 -11.84
C GLY A 34 7.92 3.62 -12.37
N PRO A 35 8.38 3.73 -13.62
CA PRO A 35 9.16 2.67 -14.28
C PRO A 35 10.49 2.38 -13.57
N ASP A 36 11.13 3.38 -12.97
CA ASP A 36 12.45 3.25 -12.32
C ASP A 36 12.42 2.42 -11.02
N VAL A 37 11.27 2.36 -10.34
CA VAL A 37 11.07 1.57 -9.11
C VAL A 37 10.44 0.19 -9.35
N ARG A 38 10.28 -0.24 -10.62
CA ARG A 38 9.69 -1.56 -10.95
C ARG A 38 10.41 -2.72 -10.28
N LEU A 39 11.74 -2.71 -10.31
CA LEU A 39 12.55 -3.83 -9.80
C LEU A 39 12.43 -3.95 -8.28
N GLU A 40 12.49 -2.83 -7.58
CA GLU A 40 12.38 -2.77 -6.13
C GLU A 40 10.96 -3.14 -5.66
N ARG A 41 9.94 -2.71 -6.42
CA ARG A 41 8.57 -3.18 -6.22
C ARG A 41 8.42 -4.68 -6.46
N TRP A 42 9.04 -5.21 -7.51
CA TRP A 42 8.95 -6.63 -7.82
C TRP A 42 9.56 -7.47 -6.68
N ARG A 43 10.70 -7.04 -6.15
CA ARG A 43 11.31 -7.62 -4.93
C ARG A 43 10.34 -7.55 -3.74
N GLY A 44 9.71 -6.39 -3.50
CA GLY A 44 8.73 -6.21 -2.45
C GLY A 44 7.45 -7.06 -2.60
N ASN A 45 7.04 -7.32 -3.85
CA ASN A 45 5.91 -8.19 -4.16
C ASN A 45 6.27 -9.67 -3.95
N ILE A 46 7.47 -10.10 -4.32
CA ILE A 46 7.94 -11.47 -4.06
C ILE A 46 7.94 -11.76 -2.56
N VAL A 47 8.46 -10.83 -1.75
CA VAL A 47 8.42 -10.97 -0.29
C VAL A 47 6.98 -11.09 0.21
N ASN A 48 6.04 -10.34 -0.37
CA ASN A 48 4.62 -10.45 -0.01
C ASN A 48 4.00 -11.79 -0.43
N PHE A 49 4.31 -12.28 -1.62
CA PHE A 49 3.85 -13.59 -2.06
C PHE A 49 4.41 -14.70 -1.18
N ALA A 50 5.70 -14.63 -0.85
CA ALA A 50 6.34 -15.56 0.08
C ALA A 50 5.69 -15.51 1.46
N LEU A 51 5.36 -14.32 1.97
CA LEU A 51 4.67 -14.16 3.24
C LEU A 51 3.24 -14.72 3.19
N MET A 52 2.50 -14.44 2.12
CA MET A 52 1.13 -14.95 1.93
C MET A 52 1.13 -16.48 1.83
N PHE A 53 2.11 -17.04 1.11
CA PHE A 53 2.33 -18.48 1.04
C PHE A 53 2.68 -19.06 2.41
N ALA A 54 3.61 -18.45 3.14
CA ALA A 54 4.00 -18.92 4.48
C ALA A 54 2.81 -18.92 5.46
N VAL A 55 1.99 -17.87 5.45
CA VAL A 55 0.77 -17.79 6.28
C VAL A 55 -0.24 -18.87 5.87
N SER A 56 -0.44 -19.08 4.57
CA SER A 56 -1.37 -20.08 4.06
C SER A 56 -0.90 -21.51 4.35
N ALA A 57 0.39 -21.78 4.22
CA ALA A 57 1.02 -23.05 4.54
C ALA A 57 0.96 -23.32 6.05
N PHE A 58 1.27 -22.32 6.89
CA PHE A 58 1.13 -22.42 8.34
C PHE A 58 -0.31 -22.70 8.77
N PHE A 59 -1.28 -21.98 8.19
CA PHE A 59 -2.70 -22.22 8.47
C PHE A 59 -3.12 -23.66 8.11
N THR A 60 -2.74 -24.12 6.92
CA THR A 60 -3.13 -25.46 6.45
C THR A 60 -2.44 -26.59 7.22
N ALA A 61 -1.16 -26.40 7.56
CA ALA A 61 -0.35 -27.46 8.18
C ALA A 61 -0.52 -27.54 9.70
N TRP A 62 -0.84 -26.43 10.38
CA TRP A 62 -0.91 -26.38 11.85
C TRP A 62 -2.29 -25.98 12.37
N LEU A 63 -2.86 -24.88 11.85
CA LEU A 63 -4.08 -24.30 12.43
C LEU A 63 -5.35 -25.07 12.06
N ALA A 64 -5.50 -25.48 10.80
CA ALA A 64 -6.66 -26.23 10.34
C ALA A 64 -6.76 -27.62 10.99
N PRO A 65 -5.67 -28.42 11.12
CA PRO A 65 -5.70 -29.68 11.86
C PRO A 65 -5.97 -29.49 13.36
N ALA A 66 -5.37 -28.46 13.98
CA ALA A 66 -5.59 -28.17 15.41
C ALA A 66 -7.06 -27.81 15.71
N MET A 67 -7.77 -27.24 14.75
CA MET A 67 -9.20 -26.93 14.85
C MET A 67 -10.11 -28.04 14.33
N SER A 68 -9.57 -29.19 13.91
CA SER A 68 -10.31 -30.29 13.27
C SER A 68 -11.19 -29.86 12.09
N LEU A 69 -10.77 -28.83 11.36
CA LEU A 69 -11.54 -28.27 10.25
C LEU A 69 -11.51 -29.22 9.04
N SER A 70 -12.67 -29.40 8.40
CA SER A 70 -12.73 -30.07 7.10
C SER A 70 -12.03 -29.21 6.03
N ARG A 71 -11.59 -29.84 4.94
CA ARG A 71 -10.91 -29.15 3.84
C ARG A 71 -11.76 -28.02 3.26
N ASP A 72 -13.08 -28.21 3.19
CA ASP A 72 -14.04 -27.19 2.71
C ASP A 72 -14.17 -26.02 3.69
N SER A 73 -14.25 -26.29 5.00
CA SER A 73 -14.30 -25.24 6.03
C SER A 73 -13.00 -24.42 6.08
N ALA A 74 -11.84 -25.07 5.92
CA ALA A 74 -10.55 -24.39 5.84
C ALA A 74 -10.46 -23.47 4.61
N ALA A 75 -10.98 -23.90 3.46
CA ALA A 75 -11.06 -23.09 2.25
C ALA A 75 -11.98 -21.87 2.44
N LEU A 76 -13.14 -22.04 3.10
CA LEU A 76 -14.03 -20.94 3.44
C LEU A 76 -13.36 -19.92 4.38
N VAL A 77 -12.61 -20.38 5.38
CA VAL A 77 -11.85 -19.48 6.27
C VAL A 77 -10.77 -18.72 5.50
N MET A 78 -10.04 -19.39 4.60
CA MET A 78 -9.05 -18.72 3.75
C MET A 78 -9.70 -17.62 2.90
N LEU A 79 -10.83 -17.93 2.26
CA LEU A 79 -11.51 -17.03 1.35
C LEU A 79 -12.19 -15.85 2.07
N LEU A 80 -12.83 -16.11 3.21
CA LEU A 80 -13.67 -15.12 3.90
C LEU A 80 -12.90 -14.29 4.93
N ILE A 81 -11.75 -14.79 5.43
CA ILE A 81 -11.00 -14.13 6.49
C ILE A 81 -9.59 -13.78 6.02
N ILE A 82 -8.80 -14.77 5.61
CA ILE A 82 -7.38 -14.57 5.32
C ILE A 82 -7.18 -13.66 4.11
N LEU A 83 -7.91 -13.91 3.02
CA LEU A 83 -7.79 -13.12 1.80
C LEU A 83 -8.24 -11.66 1.99
N PRO A 84 -9.42 -11.37 2.59
CA PRO A 84 -9.81 -9.98 2.90
C PRO A 84 -8.84 -9.28 3.84
N ALA A 85 -8.35 -9.96 4.89
CA ALA A 85 -7.35 -9.41 5.79
C ALA A 85 -6.07 -9.03 5.03
N PHE A 86 -5.62 -9.87 4.10
CA PHE A 86 -4.48 -9.58 3.24
C PHE A 86 -4.71 -8.33 2.37
N PHE A 87 -5.89 -8.19 1.76
CA PHE A 87 -6.23 -6.98 0.99
C PHE A 87 -6.21 -5.71 1.83
N VAL A 88 -6.75 -5.75 3.05
CA VAL A 88 -6.73 -4.61 3.97
C VAL A 88 -5.29 -4.23 4.33
N LEU A 89 -4.44 -5.21 4.65
CA LEU A 89 -3.03 -4.96 4.96
C LEU A 89 -2.26 -4.40 3.75
N GLN A 90 -2.49 -4.96 2.56
CA GLN A 90 -1.95 -4.44 1.30
C GLN A 90 -2.37 -2.99 1.07
N HIS A 91 -3.65 -2.67 1.25
CA HIS A 91 -4.16 -1.32 1.06
C HIS A 91 -3.58 -0.33 2.07
N ARG A 92 -3.45 -0.73 3.36
CA ARG A 92 -2.80 0.10 4.38
C ARG A 92 -1.33 0.36 4.03
N ARG A 93 -0.61 -0.66 3.58
CA ARG A 93 0.80 -0.53 3.19
C ARG A 93 0.97 0.36 1.96
N TYR A 94 0.10 0.21 0.96
CA TYR A 94 0.03 1.10 -0.20
C TYR A 94 -0.11 2.57 0.24
N ARG A 95 -1.08 2.86 1.11
CA ARG A 95 -1.32 4.21 1.62
C ARG A 95 -0.11 4.75 2.40
N ALA A 96 0.52 3.93 3.23
CA ALA A 96 1.70 4.33 3.99
C ALA A 96 2.90 4.67 3.09
N LEU A 97 3.12 3.92 2.02
CA LEU A 97 4.17 4.21 1.03
C LEU A 97 3.91 5.54 0.33
N LEU A 98 2.67 5.76 -0.10
CA LEU A 98 2.28 7.01 -0.77
C LEU A 98 2.42 8.22 0.17
N HIS A 99 1.99 8.10 1.43
CA HIS A 99 2.20 9.15 2.45
C HIS A 99 3.68 9.47 2.65
N LYS A 100 4.56 8.47 2.78
CA LYS A 100 6.00 8.71 2.95
C LYS A 100 6.61 9.43 1.77
N ALA A 101 6.25 9.04 0.55
CA ALA A 101 6.74 9.71 -0.66
C ALA A 101 6.21 11.15 -0.78
N LEU A 102 4.94 11.34 -0.42
CA LEU A 102 4.31 12.66 -0.42
C LEU A 102 4.96 13.59 0.61
N GLN A 103 5.23 13.10 1.82
CA GLN A 103 5.97 13.86 2.84
C GLN A 103 7.38 14.22 2.38
N LYS A 104 8.11 13.27 1.77
CA LYS A 104 9.45 13.54 1.23
C LYS A 104 9.43 14.64 0.16
N ARG A 105 8.40 14.65 -0.70
CA ARG A 105 8.20 15.67 -1.73
C ARG A 105 7.77 17.01 -1.13
N LEU A 106 6.91 17.00 -0.10
CA LEU A 106 6.49 18.21 0.61
C LEU A 106 7.64 18.89 1.34
N THR A 107 8.51 18.13 2.02
CA THR A 107 9.72 18.69 2.65
C THR A 107 10.64 19.30 1.60
N ALA A 108 10.87 18.59 0.48
CA ALA A 108 11.71 19.11 -0.61
C ALA A 108 11.12 20.39 -1.24
N HIS A 109 9.80 20.49 -1.37
CA HIS A 109 9.11 21.68 -1.90
C HIS A 109 9.12 22.86 -0.91
N ALA A 110 9.14 22.59 0.39
CA ALA A 110 9.29 23.62 1.42
C ALA A 110 10.72 24.19 1.44
N ASP A 111 11.72 23.35 1.22
CA ASP A 111 13.14 23.74 1.17
C ASP A 111 13.48 24.54 -0.09
N THR A 112 12.95 24.17 -1.26
CA THR A 112 13.15 24.96 -2.50
C THR A 112 12.48 26.34 -2.45
N LYS A 113 11.39 26.50 -1.68
CA LYS A 113 10.74 27.80 -1.47
C LYS A 113 11.46 28.68 -0.44
N LYS A 114 12.42 28.11 0.31
CA LYS A 114 13.25 28.80 1.31
C LYS A 114 14.66 29.14 0.82
N ALA A 115 15.06 28.67 -0.37
CA ALA A 115 16.34 29.04 -0.95
C ALA A 115 16.29 30.51 -1.41
N PRO A 116 17.25 31.36 -0.96
CA PRO A 116 17.29 32.80 -1.25
C PRO A 116 17.61 33.12 -2.72
#